data_AF-A0A3L7NFS5-F1
#
_entry.id   AF-A0A3L7NFS5-F1
#
_cell.length_a   1.000
_cell.length_b   1.000
_cell.length_c   1.000
_cell.angle_alpha   90.00
_cell.angle_beta   90.00
_cell.angle_gamma   90.00
#
_symmetry.space_group_name_H-M   'P 1'
#
loop_
_entity.id
_entity.type
_entity.pdbx_description
1 polymer ?
#
loop_
_entity_poly.entity_id
_entity_poly.type
_entity_poly.pdbx_seq_one_letter_code
_entity_poly.pdbx_strand_id
1 'polypeptide(L)'
;MTPVLKLGFCPPIDEPRPAVSVGSTRNGDDGPGQERRGHRVAHIGVAILDGGIVAPGSSPGTLTVNDTFTLADASILNFEFNAVNNAVGGGINDLIAGVTDLTLDGILKITGSNDWTNVADNTSWRVFNYSGTLIDNGLSIGVQPTLGAGQSLRISTATPGQVNLVIVRG
;
A
#
# COMPACT_ATOMS: atom_id res chain seq x y z
N MET A 1 -21.84 -62.78 -61.09
CA MET A 1 -21.32 -62.26 -59.80
C MET A 1 -22.30 -61.22 -59.30
N THR A 2 -22.86 -61.48 -58.12
CA THR A 2 -23.85 -60.69 -57.37
C THR A 2 -23.23 -59.45 -56.68
N PRO A 3 -24.04 -58.46 -56.24
CA PRO A 3 -23.59 -57.10 -55.92
C PRO A 3 -23.39 -56.79 -54.41
N VAL A 4 -22.99 -55.53 -54.13
CA VAL A 4 -23.27 -54.66 -52.94
C VAL A 4 -22.13 -54.37 -51.92
N LEU A 5 -21.73 -53.08 -51.89
CA LEU A 5 -21.43 -52.12 -50.80
C LEU A 5 -20.53 -52.48 -49.59
N LYS A 6 -19.50 -51.65 -49.31
CA LYS A 6 -19.19 -51.13 -47.95
C LYS A 6 -18.21 -49.92 -47.99
N LEU A 7 -18.72 -48.69 -47.84
CA LEU A 7 -18.73 -47.80 -46.66
C LEU A 7 -17.42 -47.03 -46.41
N GLY A 8 -17.55 -45.70 -46.37
CA GLY A 8 -16.58 -44.78 -45.77
C GLY A 8 -16.69 -43.35 -46.29
N PHE A 9 -17.75 -42.63 -45.95
CA PHE A 9 -17.72 -41.16 -45.98
C PHE A 9 -17.84 -40.64 -44.54
N CYS A 10 -16.81 -39.93 -44.09
CA CYS A 10 -16.96 -38.81 -43.16
C CYS A 10 -16.32 -37.61 -43.88
N PRO A 11 -17.06 -36.53 -44.17
CA PRO A 11 -16.47 -35.32 -44.76
C PRO A 11 -15.47 -34.69 -43.77
N PRO A 12 -14.44 -33.96 -44.24
CA PRO A 12 -13.76 -33.04 -43.35
C PRO A 12 -14.76 -31.96 -42.93
N ILE A 13 -15.18 -32.02 -41.66
CA ILE A 13 -15.80 -30.90 -40.96
C ILE A 13 -14.81 -29.74 -40.95
N ASP A 14 -15.09 -28.75 -41.78
CA ASP A 14 -14.60 -27.39 -41.62
C ASP A 14 -15.34 -26.80 -40.42
N GLU A 15 -14.82 -27.02 -39.21
CA GLU A 15 -15.27 -26.31 -38.02
C GLU A 15 -14.11 -25.49 -37.43
N PRO A 16 -14.30 -24.18 -37.25
CA PRO A 16 -13.39 -23.39 -36.45
C PRO A 16 -13.38 -23.97 -35.04
N ARG A 17 -12.17 -24.27 -34.54
CA ARG A 17 -11.93 -24.66 -33.16
C ARG A 17 -12.80 -23.76 -32.26
N PRO A 18 -13.74 -24.31 -31.46
CA PRO A 18 -14.45 -23.49 -30.51
C PRO A 18 -13.40 -22.91 -29.56
N ALA A 19 -13.21 -21.59 -29.64
CA ALA A 19 -12.67 -20.85 -28.53
C ALA A 19 -13.50 -21.28 -27.32
N VAL A 20 -12.84 -21.85 -26.31
CA VAL A 20 -13.44 -21.99 -24.99
C VAL A 20 -13.59 -20.56 -24.46
N SER A 21 -14.67 -19.91 -24.87
CA SER A 21 -15.20 -18.74 -24.21
C SER A 21 -15.96 -19.26 -23.00
N VAL A 22 -15.31 -19.24 -21.84
CA VAL A 22 -16.03 -19.31 -20.57
C VAL A 22 -16.68 -17.93 -20.38
N GLY A 23 -17.81 -17.73 -21.06
CA GLY A 23 -18.73 -16.66 -20.73
C GLY A 23 -19.68 -17.16 -19.65
N SER A 24 -19.67 -16.54 -18.47
CA SER A 24 -20.87 -16.34 -17.64
C SER A 24 -20.52 -15.61 -16.34
N THR A 25 -20.56 -14.28 -16.34
CA THR A 25 -21.36 -13.61 -15.30
C THR A 25 -22.74 -13.42 -15.91
N ARG A 26 -23.70 -14.21 -15.43
CA ARG A 26 -25.08 -14.27 -15.92
C ARG A 26 -25.69 -12.88 -15.95
N ASN A 27 -26.09 -12.42 -17.14
CA ASN A 27 -27.15 -11.43 -17.26
C ASN A 27 -28.47 -12.21 -17.29
N GLY A 28 -29.26 -12.09 -16.22
CA GLY A 28 -30.63 -12.62 -16.13
C GLY A 28 -30.74 -14.07 -15.63
N ASP A 29 -30.84 -14.25 -14.31
CA ASP A 29 -31.69 -15.25 -13.63
C ASP A 29 -31.52 -15.12 -12.11
N ASP A 30 -31.93 -13.98 -11.56
CA ASP A 30 -32.19 -13.86 -10.12
C ASP A 30 -33.68 -14.17 -9.89
N GLY A 31 -34.01 -15.47 -9.78
CA GLY A 31 -35.32 -15.91 -9.30
C GLY A 31 -35.57 -15.46 -7.85
N PRO A 32 -36.84 -15.34 -7.40
CA PRO A 32 -37.15 -14.94 -6.04
C PRO A 32 -36.68 -16.01 -5.06
N GLY A 33 -35.63 -15.74 -4.31
CA GLY A 33 -35.12 -16.64 -3.27
C GLY A 33 -33.60 -16.72 -3.13
N GLN A 34 -32.82 -16.12 -4.03
CA GLN A 34 -31.37 -16.02 -3.82
C GLN A 34 -31.08 -14.86 -2.86
N GLU A 35 -31.26 -15.15 -1.56
CA GLU A 35 -30.63 -14.36 -0.51
C GLU A 35 -29.14 -14.31 -0.85
N ARG A 36 -28.67 -13.15 -1.33
CA ARG A 36 -27.25 -12.79 -1.36
C ARG A 36 -26.77 -12.77 0.09
N ARG A 37 -26.59 -13.96 0.67
CA ARG A 37 -26.07 -14.15 2.03
C ARG A 37 -24.78 -13.38 2.06
N GLY A 38 -24.81 -12.29 2.84
CA GLY A 38 -23.86 -11.21 2.75
C GLY A 38 -22.44 -11.76 2.61
N HIS A 39 -21.81 -11.45 1.48
CA HIS A 39 -20.37 -11.36 1.43
C HIS A 39 -19.99 -10.20 2.35
N ARG A 40 -20.00 -10.46 3.65
CA ARG A 40 -19.33 -9.61 4.62
C ARG A 40 -17.85 -9.88 4.36
N VAL A 41 -17.24 -9.04 3.54
CA VAL A 41 -15.78 -8.93 3.54
C VAL A 41 -15.46 -8.41 4.94
N ALA A 42 -14.91 -9.28 5.80
CA ALA A 42 -14.25 -8.80 6.98
C ALA A 42 -13.02 -8.04 6.48
N HIS A 43 -12.98 -6.73 6.73
CA HIS A 43 -11.76 -5.94 6.60
C HIS A 43 -10.76 -6.54 7.58
N ILE A 44 -9.73 -7.17 7.02
CA ILE A 44 -8.62 -7.74 7.78
C ILE A 44 -7.53 -6.68 7.63
N GLY A 45 -7.29 -5.92 8.71
CA GLY A 45 -6.29 -4.86 8.70
C GLY A 45 -4.93 -5.33 8.21
N VAL A 46 -4.11 -4.39 7.78
CA VAL A 46 -2.75 -4.66 7.31
C VAL A 46 -1.80 -4.68 8.50
N ALA A 47 -1.09 -5.80 8.68
CA ALA A 47 -0.06 -5.93 9.71
C ALA A 47 1.32 -6.13 9.06
N ILE A 48 2.27 -5.27 9.42
CA ILE A 48 3.69 -5.45 9.08
C ILE A 48 4.37 -6.06 10.30
N LEU A 49 4.66 -7.35 10.19
CA LEU A 49 5.32 -8.12 11.25
C LEU A 49 6.82 -7.78 11.32
N ASP A 50 7.48 -8.30 12.35
CA ASP A 50 8.92 -8.16 12.54
C ASP A 50 9.72 -8.56 11.30
N GLY A 51 10.68 -7.72 10.91
CA GLY A 51 11.46 -7.87 9.68
C GLY A 51 10.70 -7.59 8.38
N GLY A 52 9.38 -7.38 8.46
CA GLY A 52 8.56 -6.93 7.35
C GLY A 52 8.96 -5.52 6.90
N ILE A 53 8.92 -5.27 5.59
CA ILE A 53 9.33 -4.01 4.99
C ILE A 53 8.13 -3.38 4.29
N VAL A 54 7.86 -2.12 4.58
CA VAL A 54 6.93 -1.29 3.81
C VAL A 54 7.70 -0.13 3.17
N ALA A 55 7.48 0.06 1.87
CA ALA A 55 7.96 1.20 1.09
C ALA A 55 6.77 1.75 0.30
N PRO A 56 6.38 3.02 0.45
CA PRO A 56 5.16 3.55 -0.19
C PRO A 56 5.19 3.62 -1.73
N GLY A 57 6.33 3.40 -2.37
CA GLY A 57 6.48 3.33 -3.83
C GLY A 57 7.79 2.68 -4.30
N SER A 58 8.06 2.71 -5.61
CA SER A 58 9.38 2.39 -6.22
C SER A 58 10.26 3.64 -6.45
N SER A 59 9.77 4.76 -5.93
CA SER A 59 10.23 6.16 -5.91
C SER A 59 9.26 6.86 -4.93
N PRO A 60 9.49 8.13 -4.51
CA PRO A 60 8.58 8.79 -3.60
C PRO A 60 7.12 8.69 -4.04
N GLY A 61 6.24 8.19 -3.17
CA GLY A 61 4.89 7.79 -3.53
C GLY A 61 3.93 7.73 -2.37
N THR A 62 2.66 7.48 -2.67
CA THR A 62 1.63 7.32 -1.64
C THR A 62 1.09 5.90 -1.64
N LEU A 63 1.28 5.19 -0.54
CA LEU A 63 0.59 3.93 -0.27
C LEU A 63 -0.74 4.23 0.41
N THR A 64 -1.83 3.86 -0.24
CA THR A 64 -3.18 3.98 0.33
C THR A 64 -3.64 2.63 0.87
N VAL A 65 -3.98 2.57 2.17
CA VAL A 65 -4.33 1.32 2.87
C VAL A 65 -5.83 1.08 2.90
N ASN A 66 -6.64 2.10 3.24
CA ASN A 66 -8.11 2.02 3.43
C ASN A 66 -8.56 1.03 4.51
N ASP A 67 -7.71 0.78 5.51
CA ASP A 67 -7.98 -0.16 6.61
C ASP A 67 -7.08 0.15 7.83
N THR A 68 -7.21 -0.63 8.90
CA THR A 68 -6.32 -0.59 10.07
C THR A 68 -4.91 -0.96 9.65
N PHE A 69 -3.91 -0.26 10.18
CA PHE A 69 -2.50 -0.51 9.91
C PHE A 69 -1.72 -0.71 11.21
N THR A 70 -1.07 -1.86 11.35
CA THR A 70 -0.31 -2.24 12.55
C THR A 70 1.14 -2.52 12.19
N LEU A 71 2.05 -1.88 12.91
CA LEU A 71 3.49 -2.09 12.83
C LEU A 71 3.94 -2.87 14.06
N ALA A 72 4.77 -3.90 13.86
CA ALA A 72 5.53 -4.53 14.93
C ALA A 72 6.86 -3.78 15.18
N ASP A 73 7.47 -3.97 16.34
CA ASP A 73 8.69 -3.25 16.78
C ASP A 73 9.87 -3.41 15.82
N ALA A 74 10.07 -4.59 15.21
CA ALA A 74 11.13 -4.81 14.24
C ALA A 74 10.68 -4.65 12.78
N SER A 75 9.49 -4.08 12.53
CA SER A 75 9.06 -3.71 11.18
C SER A 75 9.89 -2.54 10.64
N ILE A 76 10.09 -2.50 9.32
CA ILE A 76 10.95 -1.53 8.66
C ILE A 76 10.11 -0.68 7.70
N LEU A 77 10.19 0.64 7.87
CA LEU A 77 9.58 1.61 6.99
C LEU A 77 10.68 2.27 6.16
N ASN A 78 10.78 1.93 4.88
CA ASN A 78 11.73 2.58 3.97
C ASN A 78 11.02 3.75 3.30
N PHE A 79 11.41 4.96 3.68
CA PHE A 79 10.80 6.20 3.21
C PHE A 79 11.80 7.07 2.47
N GLU A 80 11.32 7.72 1.43
CA GLU A 80 12.03 8.68 0.61
C GLU A 80 11.45 10.09 0.85
N PHE A 81 12.33 11.02 1.25
CA PHE A 81 11.93 12.41 1.54
C PHE A 81 12.81 13.41 0.79
N ASN A 82 12.19 14.52 0.40
CA ASN A 82 12.87 15.63 -0.27
C ASN A 82 13.13 16.78 0.71
N ALA A 83 14.41 17.15 0.88
CA ALA A 83 14.82 18.17 1.83
C ALA A 83 14.19 19.57 1.59
N VAL A 84 13.87 19.90 0.33
CA VAL A 84 13.46 21.25 -0.09
C VAL A 84 11.96 21.34 -0.41
N ASN A 85 11.25 20.21 -0.44
CA ASN A 85 9.83 20.19 -0.73
C ASN A 85 9.12 19.13 0.11
N ASN A 86 8.31 19.58 1.07
CA ASN A 86 7.54 18.75 1.99
C ASN A 86 6.04 18.71 1.66
N ALA A 87 5.65 18.98 0.41
CA ALA A 87 4.25 18.91 -0.01
C ALA A 87 3.67 17.50 0.18
N VAL A 88 2.55 17.42 0.89
CA VAL A 88 1.87 16.15 1.23
C VAL A 88 1.11 15.63 0.02
N GLY A 89 1.26 14.34 -0.29
CA GLY A 89 0.51 13.68 -1.38
C GLY A 89 0.92 14.10 -2.79
N GLY A 90 2.00 14.86 -2.94
CA GLY A 90 2.48 15.33 -4.24
C GLY A 90 3.33 14.33 -5.03
N GLY A 91 3.55 13.11 -4.52
CA GLY A 91 4.46 12.12 -5.13
C GLY A 91 5.94 12.53 -5.09
N ILE A 92 6.29 13.46 -4.21
CA ILE A 92 7.66 13.97 -4.02
C ILE A 92 8.28 13.42 -2.72
N ASN A 93 7.42 13.00 -1.81
CA ASN A 93 7.73 12.41 -0.53
C ASN A 93 6.88 11.15 -0.39
N ASP A 94 7.45 10.16 0.30
CA ASP A 94 6.69 9.01 0.71
C ASP A 94 5.63 9.35 1.75
N LEU A 95 4.47 8.72 1.60
CA LEU A 95 3.31 8.90 2.46
C LEU A 95 2.54 7.59 2.56
N ILE A 96 2.14 7.20 3.77
CA ILE A 96 1.10 6.20 3.95
C ILE A 96 -0.20 6.93 4.33
N ALA A 97 -1.28 6.66 3.61
CA ALA A 97 -2.56 7.35 3.78
C ALA A 97 -3.76 6.39 3.74
N GLY A 98 -4.93 6.92 4.07
CA GLY A 98 -6.16 6.14 4.14
C GLY A 98 -6.15 5.11 5.28
N VAL A 99 -5.27 5.26 6.26
CA VAL A 99 -5.25 4.40 7.44
C VAL A 99 -6.46 4.75 8.30
N THR A 100 -7.18 3.75 8.80
CA THR A 100 -8.24 3.98 9.79
C THR A 100 -7.59 4.10 11.17
N ASP A 101 -7.42 2.99 11.87
CA ASP A 101 -6.69 2.91 13.13
C ASP A 101 -5.22 2.58 12.86
N LEU A 102 -4.32 3.27 13.58
CA LEU A 102 -2.87 3.11 13.45
C LEU A 102 -2.29 2.60 14.76
N THR A 103 -1.62 1.45 14.72
CA THR A 103 -0.64 1.07 15.75
C THR A 103 0.74 1.40 15.23
N LEU A 104 1.32 2.47 15.79
CA LEU A 104 2.61 3.01 15.39
C LEU A 104 3.72 2.38 16.23
N ASP A 105 4.65 1.73 15.55
CA ASP A 105 5.84 1.09 16.09
C ASP A 105 6.89 1.02 14.96
N GLY A 106 8.03 0.35 15.18
CA GLY A 106 8.94 -0.01 14.11
C GLY A 106 10.16 0.89 13.95
N ILE A 107 10.82 0.76 12.79
CA ILE A 107 12.06 1.47 12.45
C ILE A 107 11.90 2.21 11.12
N LEU A 108 11.90 3.54 11.18
CA LEU A 108 11.93 4.41 10.00
C LEU A 108 13.35 4.54 9.46
N LYS A 109 13.53 4.17 8.19
CA LYS A 109 14.77 4.36 7.44
C LYS A 109 14.52 5.37 6.33
N ILE A 110 15.30 6.44 6.33
CA ILE A 110 15.10 7.59 5.47
C ILE A 110 16.18 7.63 4.39
N THR A 111 15.74 7.63 3.15
CA THR A 111 16.54 8.03 2.00
C THR A 111 16.20 9.48 1.67
N GLY A 112 17.12 10.38 1.96
CA GLY A 112 16.95 11.81 1.70
C GLY A 112 17.42 12.21 0.30
N SER A 113 16.58 12.94 -0.44
CA SER A 113 17.02 13.64 -1.65
C SER A 113 17.31 15.11 -1.35
N ASN A 114 18.18 15.73 -2.15
CA ASN A 114 18.69 17.10 -1.97
C ASN A 114 19.51 17.27 -0.69
N ASP A 115 19.93 18.50 -0.41
CA ASP A 115 20.79 18.82 0.73
C ASP A 115 19.98 18.97 2.03
N TRP A 116 20.23 18.05 2.97
CA TRP A 116 19.61 18.04 4.29
C TRP A 116 20.35 18.89 5.32
N THR A 117 21.54 19.42 4.99
CA THR A 117 22.37 20.19 5.94
C THR A 117 21.88 21.62 6.17
N ASN A 118 21.00 22.11 5.30
CA ASN A 118 20.49 23.48 5.31
C ASN A 118 18.96 23.57 5.52
N VAL A 119 18.31 22.48 5.93
CA VAL A 119 16.87 22.49 6.19
C VAL A 119 16.58 23.33 7.43
N ALA A 120 15.55 24.19 7.36
CA ALA A 120 15.17 25.03 8.50
C ALA A 120 14.61 24.19 9.67
N ASP A 121 14.87 24.63 10.90
CA ASP A 121 14.28 24.04 12.09
C ASP A 121 12.74 24.03 12.01
N ASN A 122 12.11 23.03 12.60
CA ASN A 122 10.67 22.77 12.56
C ASN A 122 10.08 22.45 11.17
N THR A 123 10.92 22.32 10.14
CA THR A 123 10.48 21.71 8.87
C THR A 123 10.02 20.29 9.13
N SER A 124 8.88 19.91 8.55
CA SER A 124 8.27 18.61 8.78
C SER A 124 7.77 17.95 7.51
N TRP A 125 7.80 16.62 7.48
CA TRP A 125 7.25 15.78 6.42
C TRP A 125 6.19 14.85 7.01
N ARG A 126 5.08 14.69 6.29
CA ARG A 126 4.02 13.76 6.68
C ARG A 126 4.47 12.33 6.41
N VAL A 127 4.42 11.48 7.43
CA VAL A 127 4.69 10.03 7.31
C VAL A 127 3.38 9.27 7.15
N PHE A 128 2.39 9.56 8.00
CA PHE A 128 1.08 8.90 8.00
C PHE A 128 -0.08 9.89 8.05
N ASN A 129 -1.14 9.61 7.28
CA ASN A 129 -2.49 10.10 7.53
C ASN A 129 -3.36 8.96 8.06
N TYR A 130 -3.92 9.13 9.25
CA TYR A 130 -4.89 8.21 9.85
C TYR A 130 -6.16 8.95 10.27
N SER A 131 -7.31 8.26 10.29
CA SER A 131 -8.60 8.87 10.64
C SER A 131 -9.18 8.43 11.99
N GLY A 132 -8.71 7.30 12.51
CA GLY A 132 -9.19 6.65 13.72
C GLY A 132 -8.25 6.82 14.91
N THR A 133 -8.11 5.77 15.71
CA THR A 133 -7.28 5.78 16.92
C THR A 133 -5.80 5.59 16.58
N LEU A 134 -4.94 6.35 17.25
CA LEU A 134 -3.50 6.10 17.30
C LEU A 134 -3.15 5.37 18.60
N ILE A 135 -2.53 4.21 18.47
CA ILE A 135 -1.77 3.55 19.52
C ILE A 135 -0.29 3.83 19.21
N ASP A 136 0.34 4.68 20.01
CA ASP A 136 1.74 5.11 19.82
C ASP A 136 2.67 4.31 20.73
N ASN A 137 3.28 3.25 20.20
CA ASN A 137 4.34 2.50 20.87
C ASN A 137 5.73 3.12 20.62
N GLY A 138 5.81 4.09 19.70
CA GLY A 138 7.02 4.77 19.30
C GLY A 138 7.58 4.25 17.98
N LEU A 139 7.71 5.13 16.99
CA LEU A 139 8.47 4.86 15.77
C LEU A 139 9.92 5.33 15.96
N SER A 140 10.87 4.41 15.89
CA SER A 140 12.29 4.73 16.01
C SER A 140 12.87 5.22 14.69
N ILE A 141 13.90 6.08 14.75
CA ILE A 141 14.66 6.50 13.56
C ILE A 141 15.91 5.62 13.46
N GLY A 142 16.02 4.88 12.37
CA GLY A 142 17.18 4.06 12.05
C GLY A 142 18.18 4.83 11.18
N VAL A 143 18.12 4.57 9.87
CA VAL A 143 18.97 5.26 8.88
C VAL A 143 18.38 6.64 8.60
N GLN A 144 19.24 7.67 8.53
CA GLN A 144 18.82 9.03 8.23
C GLN A 144 19.89 9.79 7.42
N PRO A 145 19.50 10.83 6.66
CA PRO A 145 20.44 11.69 5.96
C PRO A 145 21.30 12.51 6.93
N THR A 146 22.44 12.99 6.46
CA THR A 146 23.27 13.95 7.23
C THR A 146 22.54 15.29 7.34
N LEU A 147 22.32 15.74 8.58
CA LEU A 147 21.61 16.97 8.89
C LEU A 147 22.58 18.14 9.16
N GLY A 148 22.02 19.33 9.31
CA GLY A 148 22.77 20.51 9.73
C GLY A 148 23.31 20.38 11.17
N ALA A 149 24.35 21.14 11.48
CA ALA A 149 24.97 21.09 12.80
C ALA A 149 23.97 21.43 13.92
N GLY A 150 23.89 20.57 14.93
CA GLY A 150 22.97 20.71 16.07
C GLY A 150 21.52 20.34 15.76
N GLN A 151 21.22 19.84 14.56
CA GLN A 151 19.90 19.34 14.20
C GLN A 151 19.78 17.83 14.41
N SER A 152 18.56 17.40 14.70
CA SER A 152 18.16 15.99 14.76
C SER A 152 16.77 15.83 14.18
N LEU A 153 16.44 14.61 13.74
CA LEU A 153 15.09 14.25 13.35
C LEU A 153 14.33 13.69 14.54
N ARG A 154 13.03 13.99 14.60
CA ARG A 154 12.11 13.48 15.62
C ARG A 154 10.78 13.08 15.01
N ILE A 155 10.19 12.00 15.53
CA ILE A 155 8.79 11.66 15.24
C ILE A 155 7.86 12.51 16.12
N SER A 156 6.87 13.12 15.48
CA SER A 156 5.85 13.95 16.11
C SER A 156 4.46 13.42 15.80
N THR A 157 3.73 13.10 16.86
CA THR A 157 2.31 12.70 16.86
C THR A 157 1.42 13.80 17.46
N ALA A 158 1.94 15.03 17.56
CA ALA A 158 1.27 16.15 18.22
C ALA A 158 0.00 16.65 17.51
N THR A 159 -0.19 16.31 16.24
CA THR A 159 -1.39 16.66 15.48
C THR A 159 -2.25 15.41 15.28
N PRO A 160 -3.47 15.37 15.82
CA PRO A 160 -4.38 14.24 15.61
C PRO A 160 -4.57 13.90 14.13
N GLY A 161 -4.60 12.61 13.82
CA GLY A 161 -4.71 12.10 12.45
C GLY A 161 -3.41 12.12 11.64
N GLN A 162 -2.29 12.47 12.28
CA GLN A 162 -1.01 12.65 11.60
C GLN A 162 0.15 12.04 12.38
N VAL A 163 1.09 11.48 11.63
CA VAL A 163 2.45 11.23 12.12
C VAL A 163 3.40 12.02 11.23
N ASN A 164 4.24 12.85 11.82
CA ASN A 164 5.16 13.72 11.12
C ASN A 164 6.60 13.43 11.53
N LEU A 165 7.52 13.47 10.57
CA LEU A 165 8.95 13.56 10.79
C LEU A 165 9.32 15.05 10.84
N VAL A 166 10.04 15.50 11.87
CA VAL A 166 10.31 16.94 12.09
C VAL A 166 11.79 17.16 12.37
N ILE A 167 12.38 18.22 11.79
CA ILE A 167 13.69 18.74 12.19
C ILE A 167 13.54 19.49 13.50
N VAL A 168 14.32 19.10 14.50
CA VAL A 168 14.44 19.82 15.77
C VAL A 168 15.90 20.16 16.04
N ARG A 169 16.11 21.26 16.77
CA ARG A 169 17.43 21.64 17.26
C ARG A 169 17.60 21.13 18.69
N GLY A 170 18.76 20.51 18.95
CA GLY A 170 19.18 20.06 20.28
C GLY A 170 19.68 21.19 21.16
#